data_AF-A0A974WUE8-F1
#
_entry.id   AF-A0A974WUE8-F1
#
_cell.length_a   1.000
_cell.length_b   1.000
_cell.length_c   1.000
_cell.angle_alpha   90.00
_cell.angle_beta   90.00
_cell.angle_gamma   90.00
#
_symmetry.space_group_name_H-M   'P 1'
#
loop_
_entity.id
_entity.type
_entity.pdbx_description
1 polymer ?
#
loop_
_entity_poly.entity_id
_entity_poly.type
_entity_poly.pdbx_seq_one_letter_code
_entity_poly.pdbx_strand_id
1 'polypeptide(L)'
;MEGADEIFAGTLVSMADPPEHDVMSSADQITYTVAVDAVYQGDVASTTVFESPISGASCGLEGMVVDRRYLVFVSTDGSGRTASLCGGTAPATPGRVNAVERLTGAPAQPAVGMDDAAAASGGVAGATDDDEPAQPAISRWTISTAGIIGVAALLGAGLQLRRRATQGGARQR
;
A
#
# COMPACT_ATOMS: atom_id res chain seq x y z
N MET A 1 -6.51 28.33 1.11
CA MET A 1 -7.19 27.21 1.80
C MET A 1 -8.62 27.63 2.06
N GLU A 2 -9.40 27.76 0.99
CA GLU A 2 -10.83 27.47 1.10
C GLU A 2 -10.92 25.96 1.36
N GLY A 3 -11.89 25.54 2.18
CA GLY A 3 -11.79 24.26 2.90
C GLY A 3 -11.64 23.05 2.01
N ALA A 4 -10.56 22.29 2.19
CA ALA A 4 -10.53 20.89 1.80
C ALA A 4 -11.43 20.11 2.77
N ASP A 5 -12.15 19.10 2.28
CA ASP A 5 -12.95 18.20 3.11
C ASP A 5 -12.04 17.17 3.82
N GLU A 6 -11.03 16.69 3.09
CA GLU A 6 -10.05 15.71 3.54
C GLU A 6 -8.62 16.22 3.30
N ILE A 7 -7.72 15.97 4.25
CA ILE A 7 -6.29 16.29 4.13
C ILE A 7 -5.51 15.10 4.66
N PHE A 8 -4.63 14.53 3.83
CA PHE A 8 -3.85 13.35 4.19
C PHE A 8 -2.46 13.37 3.55
N ALA A 9 -1.55 12.56 4.09
CA ALA A 9 -0.30 12.20 3.43
C ALA A 9 -0.25 10.70 3.15
N GLY A 10 0.32 10.36 2.00
CA GLY A 10 0.41 8.99 1.52
C GLY A 10 1.33 8.85 0.32
N THR A 11 1.66 7.62 -0.03
CA THR A 11 2.49 7.27 -1.19
C THR A 11 1.61 7.02 -2.41
N LEU A 12 1.91 7.68 -3.53
CA LEU A 12 1.22 7.43 -4.80
C LEU A 12 1.57 6.02 -5.31
N VAL A 13 0.57 5.16 -5.47
CA VAL A 13 0.76 3.77 -5.92
C VAL A 13 0.46 3.57 -7.40
N SER A 14 -0.47 4.34 -7.97
CA SER A 14 -0.78 4.30 -9.39
C SER A 14 -1.42 5.60 -9.89
N MET A 15 -1.28 5.82 -11.19
CA MET A 15 -2.00 6.83 -11.97
C MET A 15 -2.63 6.11 -13.16
N ALA A 16 -3.83 6.50 -13.54
CA ALA A 16 -4.49 6.07 -14.76
C ALA A 16 -4.87 7.31 -15.58
N ASP A 17 -4.31 7.43 -16.78
CA ASP A 17 -4.66 8.48 -17.72
C ASP A 17 -6.12 8.37 -18.17
N PRO A 18 -6.76 9.50 -18.54
CA PRO A 18 -8.07 9.48 -19.17
C PRO A 18 -8.06 8.63 -20.44
N PRO A 19 -9.18 7.97 -20.80
CA PRO A 19 -9.27 7.24 -22.06
C PRO A 19 -9.01 8.17 -23.25
N GLU A 20 -8.25 7.70 -24.24
CA GLU A 20 -7.96 8.49 -25.44
C GLU A 20 -9.22 8.73 -26.27
N HIS A 21 -9.46 9.99 -26.64
CA HIS A 21 -10.55 10.41 -27.54
C HIS A 21 -10.05 11.44 -28.57
N ASP A 22 -10.81 11.63 -29.66
CA ASP A 22 -10.41 12.44 -30.83
C ASP A 22 -9.97 13.88 -30.51
N VAL A 23 -10.43 14.44 -29.38
CA VAL A 23 -10.12 15.80 -28.93
C VAL A 23 -9.80 15.80 -27.44
N MET A 24 -8.52 15.60 -27.09
CA MET A 24 -8.03 15.74 -25.71
C MET A 24 -8.09 17.20 -25.23
N SER A 25 -8.42 17.38 -23.95
CA SER A 25 -8.55 18.65 -23.25
C SER A 25 -7.61 18.71 -22.04
N SER A 26 -7.13 19.90 -21.68
CA SER A 26 -6.34 20.08 -20.44
C SER A 26 -7.13 19.80 -19.16
N ALA A 27 -8.47 19.74 -19.27
CA ALA A 27 -9.39 19.41 -18.19
C ALA A 27 -9.75 17.92 -18.12
N ASP A 28 -9.25 17.06 -19.04
CA ASP A 28 -9.44 15.61 -18.93
C ASP A 28 -8.78 15.09 -17.65
N GLN A 29 -9.41 14.12 -17.00
CA GLN A 29 -9.05 13.72 -15.64
C GLN A 29 -8.11 12.51 -15.61
N ILE A 30 -6.99 12.63 -14.90
CA ILE A 30 -6.18 11.50 -14.44
C ILE A 30 -6.75 11.02 -13.11
N THR A 31 -6.91 9.70 -12.95
CA THR A 31 -7.26 9.06 -11.68
C THR A 31 -5.99 8.68 -10.92
N TYR A 32 -5.89 9.07 -9.64
CA TYR A 32 -4.74 8.81 -8.76
C TYR A 32 -5.15 7.86 -7.64
N THR A 33 -4.33 6.84 -7.37
CA THR A 33 -4.50 5.96 -6.19
C THR A 33 -3.34 6.17 -5.23
N VAL A 34 -3.64 6.39 -3.95
CA VAL A 34 -2.65 6.66 -2.90
C VAL A 34 -2.84 5.68 -1.73
N ALA A 35 -1.74 5.06 -1.30
CA ALA A 35 -1.66 4.37 -0.02
C ALA A 35 -1.44 5.41 1.08
N VAL A 36 -2.45 5.61 1.93
CA VAL A 36 -2.49 6.66 2.96
C VAL A 36 -1.75 6.17 4.21
N ASP A 37 -0.95 7.04 4.81
CA ASP A 37 -0.19 6.73 6.02
C ASP A 37 -0.48 7.69 7.19
N ALA A 38 -1.01 8.89 6.92
CA ALA A 38 -1.33 9.91 7.91
C ALA A 38 -2.54 10.75 7.47
N VAL A 39 -3.54 10.92 8.35
CA VAL A 39 -4.74 11.72 8.10
C VAL A 39 -4.76 12.95 9.00
N TYR A 40 -4.80 14.15 8.41
CA TYR A 40 -4.85 15.42 9.13
C TYR A 40 -6.26 16.01 9.22
N GLN A 41 -7.14 15.65 8.27
CA GLN A 41 -8.55 16.06 8.27
C GLN A 41 -9.39 15.05 7.48
N GLY A 42 -10.64 14.85 7.90
CA GLY A 42 -11.60 13.95 7.26
C GLY A 42 -11.48 12.50 7.73
N ASP A 43 -12.29 11.63 7.14
CA ASP A 43 -12.23 10.17 7.32
C ASP A 43 -11.71 9.54 6.02
N VAL A 44 -10.47 9.05 6.03
CA VAL A 44 -9.75 8.61 4.83
C VAL A 44 -9.28 7.18 5.01
N ALA A 45 -9.59 6.32 4.05
CA ALA A 45 -9.21 4.91 4.06
C ALA A 45 -7.70 4.68 3.81
N SER A 46 -7.20 3.50 4.20
CA SER A 46 -5.81 3.03 4.00
C SER A 46 -5.35 3.12 2.54
N THR A 47 -6.27 2.93 1.60
CA THR A 47 -6.10 3.24 0.18
C THR A 47 -7.20 4.18 -0.27
N THR A 48 -6.85 5.26 -0.96
CA THR A 48 -7.82 6.26 -1.44
C THR A 48 -7.59 6.60 -2.91
N VAL A 49 -8.66 6.97 -3.59
CA VAL A 49 -8.69 7.34 -5.01
C VAL A 49 -9.28 8.74 -5.13
N PHE A 50 -8.66 9.58 -5.97
CA PHE A 50 -9.17 10.91 -6.34
C PHE A 50 -8.79 11.24 -7.79
N GLU A 51 -9.46 12.23 -8.36
CA GLU A 51 -9.20 12.71 -9.73
C GLU A 51 -8.54 14.10 -9.73
N SER A 52 -7.78 14.38 -10.80
CA SER A 52 -7.22 15.70 -11.09
C SER A 52 -7.15 15.93 -12.60
N PRO A 53 -7.31 17.17 -13.09
CA PRO A 53 -7.01 17.50 -14.48
C PRO A 53 -5.60 17.06 -14.90
N ILE A 54 -5.42 16.78 -16.19
CA ILE A 54 -4.17 16.29 -16.77
C ILE A 54 -3.06 17.35 -16.82
N SER A 55 -3.41 18.64 -16.93
CA SER A 55 -2.42 19.72 -17.04
C SER A 55 -2.60 20.83 -16.02
N GLY A 56 -1.47 21.40 -15.58
CA GLY A 56 -1.36 22.52 -14.64
C GLY A 56 -2.00 23.81 -15.16
N ALA A 57 -2.18 23.94 -16.49
CA ALA A 57 -3.01 24.99 -17.09
C ALA A 57 -4.48 24.94 -16.61
N SER A 58 -4.94 23.77 -16.18
CA SER A 58 -6.25 23.53 -15.53
C SER A 58 -6.08 23.11 -14.06
N CYS A 59 -5.01 23.55 -13.38
CA CYS A 59 -4.65 23.17 -12.00
C CYS A 59 -4.28 21.68 -11.79
N GLY A 60 -4.09 20.92 -12.87
CA GLY A 60 -3.74 19.50 -12.84
C GLY A 60 -2.38 19.17 -12.20
N LEU A 61 -2.27 17.98 -11.61
CA LEU A 61 -1.10 17.53 -10.87
C LEU A 61 0.04 17.01 -11.79
N GLU A 62 0.64 17.92 -12.54
CA GLU A 62 1.79 17.60 -13.39
C GLU A 62 3.03 17.14 -12.60
N GLY A 63 3.79 16.18 -13.14
CA GLY A 63 5.04 15.71 -12.53
C GLY A 63 4.86 14.84 -11.28
N MET A 64 3.68 14.25 -11.09
CA MET A 64 3.45 13.20 -10.09
C MET A 64 4.25 11.95 -10.45
N VAL A 65 4.74 11.23 -9.44
CA VAL A 65 5.64 10.07 -9.60
C VAL A 65 5.23 9.00 -8.60
N VAL A 66 5.04 7.77 -9.09
CA VAL A 66 4.75 6.58 -8.25
C VAL A 66 5.89 6.35 -7.26
N ASP A 67 5.59 5.73 -6.12
CA ASP A 67 6.52 5.51 -4.99
C ASP A 67 7.03 6.82 -4.33
N ARG A 68 6.32 7.94 -4.53
CA ARG A 68 6.60 9.21 -3.85
C ARG A 68 5.46 9.61 -2.93
N ARG A 69 5.82 10.23 -1.79
CA ARG A 69 4.88 10.68 -0.77
C ARG A 69 4.39 12.10 -1.06
N TYR A 70 3.08 12.27 -1.07
CA TYR A 70 2.38 13.52 -1.33
C TYR A 70 1.55 13.93 -0.12
N LEU A 71 1.35 15.23 0.03
CA LEU A 71 0.38 15.83 0.93
C LEU A 71 -0.78 16.28 0.04
N VAL A 72 -1.93 15.65 0.24
CA VAL A 72 -3.10 15.78 -0.63
C VAL A 72 -4.19 16.54 0.12
N PHE A 73 -4.71 17.58 -0.53
CA PHE A 73 -5.86 18.37 -0.14
C PHE A 73 -6.98 18.02 -1.11
N VAL A 74 -8.06 17.48 -0.57
CA VAL A 74 -9.18 16.93 -1.34
C VAL A 74 -10.43 17.77 -1.12
N SER A 75 -11.16 18.00 -2.22
CA SER A 75 -12.53 18.50 -2.19
C SER A 75 -13.46 17.39 -2.71
N THR A 76 -14.58 17.20 -2.03
CA THR A 76 -15.57 16.18 -2.38
C THR A 76 -16.89 16.85 -2.74
N ASP A 77 -17.32 16.69 -3.99
CA ASP A 77 -18.59 17.23 -4.49
C ASP A 77 -19.41 16.16 -5.25
N GLY A 78 -20.47 16.58 -5.95
CA GLY A 78 -21.34 15.67 -6.70
C GLY A 78 -20.66 14.90 -7.85
N SER A 79 -19.44 15.29 -8.22
CA SER A 79 -18.58 14.63 -9.21
C SER A 79 -17.70 13.54 -8.59
N GLY A 80 -17.56 13.52 -7.26
CA GLY A 80 -16.66 12.61 -6.54
C GLY A 80 -15.53 13.35 -5.82
N ARG A 81 -14.41 12.65 -5.61
CA ARG A 81 -13.25 13.14 -4.86
C ARG A 81 -12.21 13.74 -5.81
N THR A 82 -11.90 15.02 -5.66
CA THR A 82 -10.94 15.74 -6.52
C THR A 82 -9.79 16.36 -5.72
N ALA A 83 -8.64 16.52 -6.37
CA ALA A 83 -7.49 17.26 -5.82
C ALA A 83 -6.73 18.00 -6.93
N SER A 84 -6.06 19.11 -6.59
CA SER A 84 -5.38 19.94 -7.60
C SER A 84 -4.17 20.71 -7.03
N LEU A 85 -3.28 21.19 -7.91
CA LEU A 85 -2.18 22.08 -7.53
C LEU A 85 -2.69 23.37 -6.88
N CYS A 86 -3.79 23.91 -7.39
CA CYS A 86 -4.42 25.13 -6.88
C CYS A 86 -5.09 24.91 -5.50
N GLY A 87 -5.56 23.69 -5.21
CA GLY A 87 -5.98 23.26 -3.86
C GLY A 87 -4.83 23.07 -2.87
N GLY A 88 -3.58 23.01 -3.35
CA GLY A 88 -2.37 22.87 -2.54
C GLY A 88 -1.77 21.46 -2.48
N THR A 89 -2.35 20.49 -3.20
CA THR A 89 -1.81 19.12 -3.29
C THR A 89 -0.44 19.12 -3.94
N ALA A 90 0.55 18.57 -3.24
CA ALA A 90 1.95 18.67 -3.63
C ALA A 90 2.86 17.68 -2.86
N PRO A 91 4.15 17.52 -3.22
CA PRO A 91 5.06 16.63 -2.49
C PRO A 91 5.13 16.92 -0.99
N ALA A 92 5.10 15.85 -0.18
CA ALA A 92 5.11 15.90 1.29
C ALA A 92 6.50 16.24 1.85
N THR A 93 6.96 17.46 1.62
CA THR A 93 8.21 17.96 2.21
C THR A 93 8.05 18.17 3.73
N PRO A 94 9.11 18.03 4.54
CA PRO A 94 9.02 18.23 5.99
C PRO A 94 8.40 19.57 6.39
N GLY A 95 8.75 20.66 5.67
CA GLY A 95 8.20 21.99 5.93
C GLY A 95 6.70 22.12 5.64
N ARG A 96 6.15 21.35 4.69
CA ARG A 96 4.70 21.32 4.41
C ARG A 96 3.94 20.47 5.41
N VAL A 97 4.46 19.29 5.77
CA VAL A 97 3.90 18.42 6.81
C VAL A 97 3.81 19.17 8.14
N ASN A 98 4.93 19.78 8.59
CA ASN A 98 4.96 20.62 9.79
C ASN A 98 4.08 21.88 9.70
N ALA A 99 3.70 22.34 8.49
CA ALA A 99 2.77 23.44 8.33
C ALA A 99 1.32 23.01 8.53
N VAL A 100 0.94 21.82 8.03
CA VAL A 100 -0.38 21.23 8.28
C VAL A 100 -0.52 20.80 9.74
N GLU A 101 0.45 20.07 10.31
CA GLU A 101 0.40 19.59 11.70
C GLU A 101 0.22 20.74 12.73
N ARG A 102 0.77 21.93 12.45
CA ARG A 102 0.55 23.13 13.29
C ARG A 102 -0.87 23.69 13.21
N LEU A 103 -1.62 23.37 12.17
CA LEU A 103 -2.99 23.85 11.93
C LEU A 103 -4.04 22.80 12.32
N THR A 104 -3.76 21.52 12.08
CA THR A 104 -4.68 20.38 12.31
C THR A 104 -4.39 19.60 13.60
N GLY A 105 -3.18 19.72 14.16
CA GLY A 105 -2.66 18.81 15.16
C GLY A 105 -1.96 17.59 14.54
N ALA A 106 -1.56 16.65 15.39
CA ALA A 106 -0.93 15.41 14.97
C ALA A 106 -1.89 14.54 14.12
N PRO A 107 -1.40 13.81 13.11
CA PRO A 107 -2.25 13.01 12.25
C PRO A 107 -2.87 11.81 12.97
N ALA A 108 -4.09 11.48 12.58
CA ALA A 108 -4.73 10.20 12.85
C ALA A 108 -4.21 9.11 11.89
N GLN A 109 -4.43 7.85 12.26
CA GLN A 109 -4.26 6.72 11.34
C GLN A 109 -5.43 6.68 10.35
N PRO A 110 -5.22 6.22 9.10
CA PRO A 110 -6.31 6.03 8.15
C PRO A 110 -7.27 4.92 8.60
N ALA A 111 -8.51 4.99 8.14
CA ALA A 111 -9.49 3.94 8.34
C ALA A 111 -9.03 2.66 7.61
N VAL A 112 -8.85 1.57 8.35
CA VAL A 112 -8.58 0.25 7.75
C VAL A 112 -9.81 -0.21 6.99
N GLY A 113 -9.62 -0.58 5.71
CA GLY A 113 -10.64 -1.30 4.96
C GLY A 113 -11.01 -2.59 5.69
N MET A 114 -12.27 -3.01 5.61
CA MET A 114 -12.74 -4.24 6.27
C MET A 114 -11.99 -5.50 5.75
N ASP A 115 -11.41 -5.40 4.56
CA ASP A 115 -10.57 -6.42 3.93
C ASP A 115 -9.15 -6.50 4.57
N ASP A 116 -8.59 -5.37 5.01
CA ASP A 116 -7.27 -5.28 5.67
C ASP A 116 -7.32 -5.73 7.15
N ALA A 117 -8.42 -5.42 7.84
CA ALA A 117 -8.60 -5.74 9.26
C ALA A 117 -8.55 -7.26 9.56
N ALA A 118 -8.99 -8.08 8.61
CA ALA A 118 -8.89 -9.54 8.69
C ALA A 118 -7.44 -10.05 8.62
N ALA A 119 -6.58 -9.39 7.84
CA ALA A 119 -5.16 -9.75 7.72
C ALA A 119 -4.35 -9.34 8.97
N ALA A 120 -4.71 -8.23 9.61
CA ALA A 120 -4.04 -7.73 10.82
C ALA A 120 -4.25 -8.60 12.08
N SER A 121 -5.22 -9.52 12.07
CA SER A 121 -5.56 -10.37 13.22
C SER A 121 -4.75 -11.68 13.29
N GLY A 122 -3.80 -11.88 12.37
CA GLY A 122 -3.10 -13.14 12.12
C GLY A 122 -1.96 -13.53 13.06
N GLY A 123 -2.21 -13.63 14.37
CA GLY A 123 -1.51 -14.61 15.23
C GLY A 123 -0.85 -14.13 16.53
N VAL A 124 -0.96 -14.97 17.58
CA VAL A 124 0.15 -15.70 18.23
C VAL A 124 -0.39 -16.95 18.96
N ALA A 125 0.51 -17.89 19.29
CA ALA A 125 0.36 -19.18 20.00
C ALA A 125 -0.71 -19.30 21.12
N GLY A 126 -1.22 -20.47 21.51
CA GLY A 126 -0.79 -21.86 21.28
C GLY A 126 -0.38 -22.56 22.59
N ALA A 127 -1.11 -23.61 23.00
CA ALA A 127 -0.78 -24.49 24.14
C ALA A 127 -1.52 -25.85 24.04
N THR A 128 -0.87 -26.92 24.50
CA THR A 128 -1.41 -28.29 24.64
C THR A 128 -1.96 -28.54 26.05
N ASP A 129 -2.92 -29.47 26.21
CA ASP A 129 -2.73 -30.73 26.97
C ASP A 129 -3.98 -31.63 26.95
N ASP A 130 -3.80 -32.90 27.32
CA ASP A 130 -4.72 -34.04 27.26
C ASP A 130 -5.92 -34.02 28.25
N ASP A 131 -7.02 -34.73 27.91
CA ASP A 131 -7.70 -35.72 28.80
C ASP A 131 -8.68 -36.68 28.05
N GLU A 132 -8.82 -37.94 28.51
CA GLU A 132 -9.48 -39.12 27.84
C GLU A 132 -10.17 -40.05 28.90
N PRO A 133 -11.21 -40.94 28.65
CA PRO A 133 -11.90 -41.41 27.41
C PRO A 133 -13.46 -41.44 27.42
N ALA A 134 -14.07 -41.79 26.26
CA ALA A 134 -15.15 -42.80 26.19
C ALA A 134 -15.48 -43.31 24.75
N GLN A 135 -15.35 -44.62 24.49
CA GLN A 135 -15.93 -45.29 23.31
C GLN A 135 -17.35 -45.82 23.61
N PRO A 136 -18.18 -46.16 22.60
CA PRO A 136 -18.13 -47.54 22.11
C PRO A 136 -18.35 -47.76 20.59
N ALA A 137 -17.59 -48.73 20.06
CA ALA A 137 -17.93 -49.72 19.00
C ALA A 137 -18.86 -49.33 17.82
N ILE A 138 -18.34 -49.43 16.57
CA ILE A 138 -18.32 -50.71 15.82
C ILE A 138 -17.30 -50.75 14.65
N SER A 139 -16.34 -51.67 14.79
CA SER A 139 -16.01 -52.73 13.82
C SER A 139 -15.65 -52.40 12.35
N ARG A 140 -14.33 -52.25 12.14
CA ARG A 140 -13.48 -53.08 11.24
C ARG A 140 -13.68 -53.02 9.72
N TRP A 141 -12.86 -52.18 9.08
CA TRP A 141 -11.95 -52.70 8.04
C TRP A 141 -10.57 -52.02 8.14
N THR A 142 -9.50 -52.81 8.13
CA THR A 142 -8.13 -52.38 8.44
C THR A 142 -7.15 -52.88 7.37
N ILE A 143 -6.69 -52.00 6.49
CA ILE A 143 -5.52 -52.16 5.60
C ILE A 143 -5.05 -50.73 5.25
N SER A 144 -3.78 -50.32 5.29
CA SER A 144 -2.59 -50.77 6.02
C SER A 144 -1.58 -49.61 6.09
N THR A 145 -0.62 -49.69 7.01
CA THR A 145 0.55 -48.79 7.05
C THR A 145 1.50 -49.02 5.87
N ALA A 146 2.08 -47.95 5.30
CA ALA A 146 3.51 -47.79 4.95
C ALA A 146 3.78 -46.72 3.86
N GLY A 147 4.77 -45.85 4.11
CA GLY A 147 5.41 -44.98 3.10
C GLY A 147 4.62 -43.72 2.73
N ILE A 148 5.24 -42.60 2.35
CA ILE A 148 6.65 -42.39 1.95
C ILE A 148 7.20 -41.12 2.63
N ILE A 149 8.42 -41.23 3.19
CA ILE A 149 9.27 -40.08 3.54
C ILE A 149 10.10 -39.71 2.31
N GLY A 150 10.21 -38.41 2.01
CA GLY A 150 10.99 -37.85 0.90
C GLY A 150 10.09 -37.09 -0.08
N VAL A 151 10.45 -35.90 -0.58
CA VAL A 151 11.80 -35.38 -0.81
C VAL A 151 11.96 -33.95 -0.28
N ALA A 152 13.01 -33.72 0.51
CA ALA A 152 13.54 -32.39 0.80
C ALA A 152 14.93 -32.25 0.19
N ALA A 153 15.06 -31.59 -0.98
CA ALA A 153 16.33 -31.14 -1.56
C ALA A 153 16.10 -30.18 -2.75
N LEU A 154 17.15 -29.41 -3.09
CA LEU A 154 17.36 -28.70 -4.38
C LEU A 154 16.79 -27.28 -4.61
N LEU A 155 17.05 -26.34 -3.70
CA LEU A 155 17.21 -24.91 -4.07
C LEU A 155 18.46 -24.25 -3.44
N GLY A 156 19.53 -25.02 -3.22
CA GLY A 156 20.76 -24.58 -2.54
C GLY A 156 21.97 -24.25 -3.43
N ALA A 157 21.84 -24.28 -4.77
CA ALA A 157 22.99 -24.30 -5.68
C ALA A 157 23.42 -22.93 -6.26
N GLY A 158 22.58 -21.90 -6.21
CA GLY A 158 22.81 -20.65 -6.96
C GLY A 158 23.83 -19.67 -6.36
N LEU A 159 23.98 -19.63 -5.03
CA LEU A 159 24.61 -18.48 -4.36
C LEU A 159 26.15 -18.58 -4.22
N GLN A 160 26.74 -19.77 -4.34
CA GLN A 160 28.17 -19.98 -4.06
C GLN A 160 29.11 -19.56 -5.20
N LEU A 161 28.62 -19.38 -6.43
CA LEU A 161 29.48 -19.03 -7.58
C LEU A 161 29.82 -17.53 -7.65
N ARG A 162 29.00 -16.62 -7.09
CA ARG A 162 29.30 -15.18 -7.11
C ARG A 162 30.33 -14.72 -6.08
N ARG A 163 30.54 -15.46 -4.98
CA ARG A 163 31.50 -15.06 -3.92
C ARG A 163 32.99 -15.25 -4.28
N ARG A 164 33.31 -16.02 -5.33
CA ARG A 164 34.71 -16.24 -5.75
C ARG A 164 35.31 -15.15 -6.65
N ALA A 165 34.48 -14.26 -7.22
CA ALA A 165 34.96 -13.24 -8.16
C ALA A 165 35.70 -12.05 -7.50
N THR A 166 35.50 -11.80 -6.20
CA THR A 166 35.96 -10.57 -5.52
C THR A 166 37.21 -10.72 -4.66
N GLN A 167 37.83 -11.90 -4.58
CA GLN A 167 39.05 -12.13 -3.75
C GLN A 167 40.35 -12.34 -4.56
N GLY A 168 40.32 -12.24 -5.89
CA GLY A 168 41.51 -12.40 -6.75
C GLY A 168 42.41 -11.15 -6.92
N GLY A 169 42.15 -10.08 -6.17
CA GLY A 169 42.69 -8.73 -6.44
C GLY A 169 43.71 -8.18 -5.45
N ALA A 170 44.76 -8.94 -5.08
CA ALA A 170 45.87 -8.37 -4.30
C ALA A 170 47.22 -9.12 -4.49
N ARG A 171 48.23 -8.36 -4.93
CA ARG A 171 49.69 -8.61 -4.78
C ARG A 171 50.30 -9.87 -5.41
N GLN A 172 50.99 -9.70 -6.54
CA GLN A 172 52.45 -9.87 -6.63
C GLN A 172 53.00 -9.53 -8.04
N ARG A 173 53.51 -8.30 -8.22
CA ARG A 173 54.90 -7.97 -8.58
C ARG A 173 55.11 -6.46 -8.55
#